data_AF-A0A7X2ZST0-F1
#
_entry.id   AF-A0A7X2ZST0-F1
#
_cell.length_a   1.000
_cell.length_b   1.000
_cell.length_c   1.000
_cell.angle_alpha   90.00
_cell.angle_beta   90.00
_cell.angle_gamma   90.00
#
_symmetry.space_group_name_H-M   'P 1'
#
loop_
_entity.id
_entity.type
_entity.pdbx_description
1 polymer ?
#
loop_
_entity_poly.entity_id
_entity_poly.type
_entity_poly.pdbx_seq_one_letter_code
_entity_poly.pdbx_strand_id
1 'polypeptide(L)'
;MLKKYLLNYRNKTVSLLKRCVLLCVLFIGFSAFSQTKPKVITAVDTTSIKIGEQIKFTVTVEADTTAQVIFPEGQTFSPLETVEAFATDTTRQNDRMILQKIYALTQFDSGSYKVPAQRIEINGQGFLTDSTQVINVANVAVDTLAQKMYDIKPLMEVEKSNSHLWKIILSVLLVLLLIGALVYWFFFRKKPLTEEEKVALLPPYDRALLELKNLEKSKYLIQDEYKAYYSELTDIVRSYLEEDVHVSALESTTDELITKLEMLRDAGELKIDDDTLQQFKRILQTADLVKFAKSKPDTSVAEQDRKSIEQIVHKTHDALPEPTVEELMEQEEYREELERKKQKKKIIYASLGVVGALLIAGIAATSYYGFTYVKDTVLGHPTKELLEGEWVSSSYGYPPISIETPHVLKRQETKLTPEMKTNIKDLQMFMYRSNKGFFTVGTTSTTLAQEIEPEFTKSIEAFIQNLEKQGAKNIITKQEEFTTVTGVKGIKVFGSGKFPVPESKELVDGEYSILLFGGKGFQQQIIINWLEGDSYAQEIVDRILGSVEVKTEL
;
A
#
# COMPACT_ATOMS: atom_id res chain seq x y z
N MET A 1 69.08 125.92 -38.14
CA MET A 1 68.42 124.84 -38.92
C MET A 1 68.21 123.53 -38.12
N LEU A 2 69.09 123.13 -37.20
CA LEU A 2 68.96 121.85 -36.45
C LEU A 2 67.70 121.70 -35.58
N LYS A 3 67.17 122.78 -34.98
CA LYS A 3 66.04 122.72 -34.04
C LYS A 3 64.71 122.31 -34.71
N LYS A 4 64.51 122.63 -35.99
CA LYS A 4 63.31 122.20 -36.76
C LYS A 4 63.38 120.73 -37.18
N TYR A 5 64.58 120.18 -37.41
CA TYR A 5 64.76 118.78 -37.82
C TYR A 5 64.48 117.80 -36.66
N LEU A 6 64.96 118.12 -35.46
CA LEU A 6 64.72 117.30 -34.25
C LEU A 6 63.26 117.31 -33.80
N LEU A 7 62.53 118.44 -33.96
CA LEU A 7 61.11 118.51 -33.62
C LEU A 7 60.24 117.68 -34.57
N ASN A 8 60.61 117.63 -35.86
CA ASN A 8 59.87 116.86 -36.86
C ASN A 8 60.13 115.35 -36.74
N TYR A 9 61.35 114.94 -36.36
CA TYR A 9 61.66 113.54 -36.06
C TYR A 9 60.92 113.06 -34.81
N ARG A 10 60.84 113.88 -33.75
CA ARG A 10 60.08 113.58 -32.52
C ARG A 10 58.57 113.46 -32.78
N ASN A 11 58.00 114.29 -33.66
CA ASN A 11 56.57 114.21 -33.99
C ASN A 11 56.25 112.98 -34.89
N LYS A 12 57.16 112.57 -35.78
CA LYS A 12 57.00 111.34 -36.58
C LYS A 12 57.08 110.07 -35.73
N THR A 13 58.02 109.98 -34.78
CA THR A 13 58.13 108.82 -33.88
C THR A 13 56.96 108.76 -32.90
N VAL A 14 56.48 109.89 -32.37
CA VAL A 14 55.28 109.94 -31.52
C VAL A 14 54.01 109.59 -32.31
N SER A 15 53.92 109.97 -33.60
CA SER A 15 52.81 109.55 -34.48
C SER A 15 52.82 108.05 -34.80
N LEU A 16 53.99 107.45 -34.99
CA LEU A 16 54.12 106.00 -35.21
C LEU A 16 53.78 105.24 -33.92
N LEU A 17 54.26 105.71 -32.77
CA LEU A 17 53.98 105.11 -31.47
C LEU A 17 52.48 105.19 -31.13
N LYS A 18 51.82 106.32 -31.41
CA LYS A 18 50.36 106.46 -31.25
C LYS A 18 49.57 105.54 -32.19
N ARG A 19 50.03 105.33 -33.43
CA ARG A 19 49.40 104.37 -34.35
C ARG A 19 49.59 102.93 -33.90
N CYS A 20 50.78 102.56 -33.41
CA CYS A 20 51.02 101.24 -32.81
C CYS A 20 50.20 101.02 -31.55
N VAL A 21 50.09 102.02 -30.66
CA VAL A 21 49.25 101.93 -29.46
C VAL A 21 47.76 101.81 -29.83
N LEU A 22 47.28 102.56 -30.83
CA LEU A 22 45.91 102.44 -31.32
C LEU A 22 45.65 101.05 -31.94
N LEU A 23 46.61 100.49 -32.68
CA LEU A 23 46.53 99.15 -33.26
C LEU A 23 46.57 98.06 -32.17
N CYS A 24 47.39 98.23 -31.12
CA CYS A 24 47.39 97.34 -29.97
C CYS A 24 46.08 97.41 -29.17
N VAL A 25 45.49 98.59 -28.99
CA VAL A 25 44.17 98.75 -28.34
C VAL A 25 43.05 98.13 -29.18
N LEU A 26 43.14 98.21 -30.51
CA LEU A 26 42.18 97.56 -31.43
C LEU A 26 42.33 96.03 -31.43
N PHE A 27 43.54 95.48 -31.27
CA PHE A 27 43.76 94.05 -31.12
C PHE A 27 43.37 93.50 -29.74
N ILE A 28 43.50 94.30 -28.67
CA ILE A 28 43.03 93.92 -27.33
C ILE A 28 41.48 93.85 -27.28
N GLY A 29 40.78 94.64 -28.10
CA GLY A 29 39.32 94.60 -28.22
C GLY A 29 38.74 93.34 -28.88
N PHE A 30 39.54 92.57 -29.62
CA PHE A 30 39.07 91.35 -30.31
C PHE A 30 39.19 90.07 -29.46
N SER A 31 39.84 90.12 -28.30
CA SER A 31 39.95 88.96 -27.39
C SER A 31 38.81 88.87 -26.37
N ALA A 32 37.80 89.76 -26.45
CA ALA A 32 36.70 89.82 -25.49
C ALA A 32 35.45 88.98 -25.87
N PHE A 33 35.42 88.33 -27.04
CA PHE A 33 34.46 87.25 -27.29
C PHE A 33 35.02 85.93 -26.74
N SER A 34 35.07 85.82 -25.41
CA SER A 34 35.22 84.53 -24.77
C SER A 34 33.92 83.76 -25.02
N GLN A 35 33.93 82.83 -25.98
CA GLN A 35 32.94 81.75 -26.02
C GLN A 35 33.01 81.05 -24.67
N THR A 36 31.98 81.30 -23.86
CA THR A 36 31.78 80.62 -22.59
C THR A 36 31.74 79.14 -22.85
N LYS A 37 32.66 78.40 -22.21
CA LYS A 37 32.76 76.95 -22.39
C LYS A 37 31.39 76.32 -22.13
N PRO A 38 30.95 75.37 -22.98
CA PRO A 38 29.71 74.67 -22.76
C PRO A 38 29.76 73.94 -21.41
N LYS A 39 28.63 73.93 -20.72
CA LYS A 39 28.50 73.36 -19.37
C LYS A 39 27.69 72.08 -19.44
N VAL A 40 28.25 70.98 -18.96
CA VAL A 40 27.58 69.68 -18.85
C VAL A 40 27.34 69.40 -17.37
N ILE A 41 26.09 69.14 -17.00
CA ILE A 41 25.65 68.86 -15.63
C ILE A 41 24.87 67.55 -15.66
N THR A 42 25.07 66.68 -14.67
CA THR A 42 24.23 65.49 -14.52
C THR A 42 23.53 65.41 -13.18
N ALA A 43 22.41 64.70 -13.16
CA ALA A 43 21.60 64.46 -11.98
C ALA A 43 20.93 63.07 -12.06
N VAL A 44 20.76 62.44 -10.90
CA VAL A 44 19.87 61.27 -10.73
C VAL A 44 18.71 61.64 -9.82
N ASP A 45 17.56 61.04 -10.08
CA ASP A 45 16.36 61.19 -9.27
C ASP A 45 16.46 60.47 -7.91
N THR A 46 17.10 59.30 -7.86
CA THR A 46 17.37 58.55 -6.62
C THR A 46 18.72 57.84 -6.67
N THR A 47 19.34 57.67 -5.50
CA THR A 47 20.57 56.87 -5.31
C THR A 47 20.29 55.52 -4.67
N SER A 48 19.01 55.16 -4.47
CA SER A 48 18.59 53.89 -3.89
C SER A 48 17.35 53.37 -4.61
N ILE A 49 17.45 52.13 -5.10
CA ILE A 49 16.38 51.41 -5.81
C ILE A 49 16.36 49.94 -5.38
N LYS A 50 15.27 49.22 -5.66
CA LYS A 50 15.26 47.76 -5.58
C LYS A 50 15.74 47.12 -6.89
N ILE A 51 16.09 45.84 -6.84
CA ILE A 51 16.40 45.05 -8.04
C ILE A 51 15.28 45.21 -9.08
N GLY A 52 15.64 45.58 -10.31
CA GLY A 52 14.72 45.77 -11.43
C GLY A 52 13.93 47.09 -11.43
N GLU A 53 14.05 47.94 -10.40
CA GLU A 53 13.51 49.30 -10.42
C GLU A 53 14.40 50.21 -11.31
N GLN A 54 13.81 51.26 -11.86
CA GLN A 54 14.48 52.17 -12.80
C GLN A 54 14.81 53.51 -12.13
N ILE A 55 15.98 54.06 -12.46
CA ILE A 55 16.38 55.43 -12.14
C ILE A 55 16.40 56.31 -13.38
N LYS A 56 16.19 57.61 -13.21
CA LYS A 56 16.31 58.60 -14.28
C LYS A 56 17.61 59.37 -14.15
N PHE A 57 18.55 59.05 -15.03
CA PHE A 57 19.79 59.81 -15.20
C PHE A 57 19.59 60.93 -16.21
N THR A 58 19.71 62.18 -15.76
CA THR A 58 19.47 63.38 -16.55
C THR A 58 20.78 64.08 -16.88
N VAL A 59 21.06 64.27 -18.16
CA VAL A 59 22.20 65.07 -18.66
C VAL A 59 21.68 66.38 -19.19
N THR A 60 22.16 67.49 -18.63
CA THR A 60 21.83 68.85 -19.05
C THR A 60 23.06 69.51 -19.66
N VAL A 61 22.93 69.95 -20.91
CA VAL A 61 24.00 70.62 -21.68
C VAL A 61 23.58 72.04 -21.97
N GLU A 62 24.36 73.00 -21.51
CA GLU A 62 24.20 74.41 -21.84
C GLU A 62 25.27 74.80 -22.87
N ALA A 63 24.83 75.18 -24.07
CA ALA A 63 25.69 75.56 -25.17
C ALA A 63 25.09 76.72 -25.97
N ASP A 64 25.88 77.32 -26.88
CA ASP A 64 25.39 78.38 -27.76
C ASP A 64 24.32 77.84 -28.72
N THR A 65 23.36 78.67 -29.15
CA THR A 65 22.24 78.23 -30.01
C THR A 65 22.67 77.65 -31.37
N THR A 66 23.90 77.94 -31.82
CA THR A 66 24.48 77.41 -33.06
C THR A 66 25.31 76.15 -32.85
N ALA A 67 25.46 75.67 -31.61
CA ALA A 67 26.27 74.50 -31.30
C ALA A 67 25.56 73.19 -31.66
N GLN A 68 26.29 72.25 -32.25
CA GLN A 68 25.84 70.88 -32.48
C GLN A 68 26.20 70.02 -31.26
N VAL A 69 25.19 69.43 -30.62
CA VAL A 69 25.35 68.57 -29.44
C VAL A 69 24.86 67.15 -29.75
N ILE A 70 25.70 66.16 -29.49
CA ILE A 70 25.41 64.73 -29.72
C ILE A 70 25.53 64.00 -28.38
N PHE A 71 24.45 63.31 -28.01
CA PHE A 71 24.37 62.46 -26.82
C PHE A 71 24.74 61.02 -27.16
N PRO A 72 25.29 60.24 -26.22
CA PRO A 72 25.57 58.82 -26.45
C PRO A 72 24.28 58.02 -26.63
N GLU A 73 24.32 57.06 -27.53
CA GLU A 73 23.23 56.13 -27.83
C GLU A 73 23.65 54.68 -27.53
N GLY A 74 22.67 53.85 -27.18
CA GLY A 74 22.89 52.43 -26.86
C GLY A 74 23.31 52.15 -25.41
N GLN A 75 23.94 51.00 -25.21
CA GLN A 75 24.29 50.46 -23.89
C GLN A 75 25.67 50.95 -23.44
N THR A 76 25.76 52.21 -22.99
CA THR A 76 27.00 52.85 -22.56
C THR A 76 27.15 52.98 -21.03
N PHE A 77 26.18 52.48 -20.26
CA PHE A 77 26.10 52.65 -18.81
C PHE A 77 26.55 51.44 -17.98
N SER A 78 27.25 50.46 -18.58
CA SER A 78 27.75 49.26 -17.90
C SER A 78 28.53 49.60 -16.61
N PRO A 79 28.26 48.95 -15.46
CA PRO A 79 27.44 47.75 -15.28
C PRO A 79 25.92 47.97 -15.16
N LEU A 80 25.40 49.19 -15.25
CA LEU A 80 23.96 49.48 -15.29
C LEU A 80 23.39 49.25 -16.69
N GLU A 81 22.12 48.86 -16.78
CA GLU A 81 21.40 48.62 -18.04
C GLU A 81 20.55 49.82 -18.45
N THR A 82 20.68 50.27 -19.70
CA THR A 82 19.83 51.31 -20.29
C THR A 82 18.52 50.68 -20.76
N VAL A 83 17.43 50.97 -20.08
CA VAL A 83 16.09 50.51 -20.47
C VAL A 83 15.53 51.38 -21.60
N GLU A 84 15.66 52.70 -21.46
CA GLU A 84 15.10 53.66 -22.40
C GLU A 84 15.92 54.95 -22.43
N ALA A 85 16.05 55.56 -23.61
CA ALA A 85 16.62 56.89 -23.78
C ALA A 85 15.54 57.83 -24.33
N PHE A 86 15.00 58.70 -23.48
CA PHE A 86 13.90 59.60 -23.83
C PHE A 86 14.32 60.65 -24.88
N ALA A 87 13.35 61.23 -25.59
CA ALA A 87 13.62 62.31 -26.55
C ALA A 87 14.32 63.50 -25.88
N THR A 88 15.24 64.15 -26.61
CA THR A 88 15.97 65.31 -26.09
C THR A 88 15.05 66.53 -26.03
N ASP A 89 14.90 67.12 -24.85
CA ASP A 89 14.19 68.38 -24.68
C ASP A 89 15.14 69.57 -24.89
N THR A 90 14.65 70.64 -25.49
CA THR A 90 15.43 71.79 -25.92
C THR A 90 14.75 73.09 -25.50
N THR A 91 15.35 73.83 -24.57
CA THR A 91 14.90 75.16 -24.17
C THR A 91 15.89 76.22 -24.64
N ARG A 92 15.43 77.22 -25.40
CA ARG A 92 16.28 78.32 -25.86
C ARG A 92 16.11 79.56 -24.98
N GLN A 93 17.20 80.17 -24.57
CA GLN A 93 17.25 81.42 -23.80
C GLN A 93 18.28 82.36 -24.44
N ASN A 94 17.80 83.37 -25.18
CA ASN A 94 18.62 84.31 -25.93
C ASN A 94 19.66 83.59 -26.80
N ASP A 95 20.94 83.81 -26.53
CA ASP A 95 22.09 83.33 -27.29
C ASP A 95 22.47 81.87 -26.92
N ARG A 96 21.77 81.28 -25.94
CA ARG A 96 22.06 79.96 -25.36
C ARG A 96 20.89 78.99 -25.51
N MET A 97 21.22 77.72 -25.53
CA MET A 97 20.28 76.61 -25.56
C MET A 97 20.64 75.60 -24.46
N ILE A 98 19.63 75.17 -23.73
CA ILE A 98 19.70 74.13 -22.72
C ILE A 98 19.08 72.87 -23.32
N LEU A 99 19.88 71.83 -23.47
CA LEU A 99 19.46 70.52 -23.94
C LEU A 99 19.41 69.56 -22.77
N GLN A 100 18.30 68.86 -22.60
CA GLN A 100 18.11 67.86 -21.56
C GLN A 100 17.84 66.49 -22.18
N LYS A 101 18.64 65.50 -21.79
CA LYS A 101 18.47 64.10 -22.19
C LYS A 101 18.32 63.24 -20.94
N ILE A 102 17.29 62.39 -20.91
CA ILE A 102 17.01 61.50 -19.79
C ILE A 102 17.22 60.05 -20.23
N TYR A 103 17.91 59.28 -19.41
CA TYR A 103 18.12 57.84 -19.56
C TYR A 103 17.47 57.11 -18.39
N ALA A 104 16.63 56.11 -18.68
CA ALA A 104 16.14 55.17 -17.69
C ALA A 104 17.17 54.05 -17.53
N LEU A 105 17.77 53.94 -16.36
CA LEU A 105 18.78 52.92 -16.03
C LEU A 105 18.24 51.94 -15.00
N THR A 106 18.63 50.66 -15.06
CA THR A 106 18.26 49.63 -14.07
C THR A 106 19.42 48.68 -13.79
N GLN A 107 19.23 47.79 -12.82
CA GLN A 107 20.15 46.71 -12.48
C GLN A 107 19.39 45.51 -11.88
N PHE A 108 19.78 44.31 -12.30
CA PHE A 108 19.13 43.05 -11.92
C PHE A 108 19.86 42.31 -10.78
N ASP A 109 20.96 42.86 -10.30
CA ASP A 109 21.73 42.31 -9.18
C ASP A 109 21.84 43.33 -8.03
N SER A 110 21.87 42.83 -6.80
CA SER A 110 21.99 43.67 -5.61
C SER A 110 23.44 44.13 -5.42
N GLY A 111 23.62 45.42 -5.10
CA GLY A 111 24.95 45.97 -4.91
C GLY A 111 25.01 47.49 -5.04
N SER A 112 26.21 48.05 -4.93
CA SER A 112 26.46 49.47 -5.13
C SER A 112 27.18 49.69 -6.46
N TYR A 113 26.51 50.35 -7.40
CA TYR A 113 27.01 50.54 -8.76
C TYR A 113 27.24 52.01 -9.04
N LYS A 114 28.41 52.34 -9.58
CA LYS A 114 28.77 53.71 -9.95
C LYS A 114 28.28 54.00 -11.37
N VAL A 115 27.64 55.15 -11.59
CA VAL A 115 27.25 55.58 -12.93
C VAL A 115 28.51 55.95 -13.73
N PRO A 116 28.82 55.29 -14.86
CA PRO A 116 30.03 55.58 -15.63
C PRO A 116 29.93 56.91 -16.36
N ALA A 117 31.07 57.59 -16.52
CA ALA A 117 31.15 58.86 -17.22
C ALA A 117 30.78 58.70 -18.70
N GLN A 118 29.88 59.54 -19.18
CA GLN A 118 29.37 59.56 -20.54
C GLN A 118 30.04 60.66 -21.35
N ARG A 119 30.37 60.37 -22.61
CA ARG A 119 30.98 61.34 -23.53
C ARG A 119 29.90 62.06 -24.35
N ILE A 120 29.81 63.37 -24.18
CA ILE A 120 28.94 64.26 -24.94
C ILE A 120 29.79 65.01 -25.96
N GLU A 121 29.43 64.99 -27.24
CA GLU A 121 30.15 65.75 -28.26
C GLU A 121 29.47 67.10 -28.50
N ILE A 122 30.21 68.19 -28.36
CA ILE A 122 29.75 69.56 -28.58
C ILE A 122 30.68 70.21 -29.60
N ASN A 123 30.18 70.54 -30.79
CA ASN A 123 30.97 71.08 -31.91
C ASN A 123 32.23 70.25 -32.24
N GLY A 124 32.12 68.91 -32.15
CA GLY A 124 33.22 67.98 -32.41
C GLY A 124 34.23 67.84 -31.25
N GLN A 125 34.04 68.54 -30.13
CA GLN A 125 34.84 68.38 -28.91
C GLN A 125 34.09 67.51 -27.89
N GLY A 126 34.78 66.50 -27.32
CA GLY A 126 34.19 65.61 -26.32
C GLY A 126 34.27 66.16 -24.89
N PHE A 127 33.14 66.19 -24.20
CA PHE A 127 33.00 66.52 -22.78
C PHE A 127 32.52 65.29 -22.01
N LEU A 128 33.17 64.96 -20.90
CA LEU A 128 32.75 63.84 -20.04
C LEU A 128 31.80 64.32 -18.95
N THR A 129 30.77 63.54 -18.67
CA THR A 129 29.92 63.74 -17.49
C THR A 129 30.65 63.38 -16.20
N ASP A 130 30.16 63.92 -15.09
CA ASP A 130 30.63 63.58 -13.76
C ASP A 130 30.21 62.16 -13.36
N SER A 131 31.19 61.28 -13.18
CA SER A 131 30.98 59.94 -12.61
C SER A 131 31.22 60.02 -11.10
N THR A 132 30.30 60.61 -10.36
CA THR A 132 30.35 60.70 -8.88
C THR A 132 29.17 60.02 -8.21
N GLN A 133 28.10 59.73 -8.96
CA GLN A 133 26.87 59.14 -8.46
C GLN A 133 27.02 57.62 -8.30
N VAL A 134 26.62 57.12 -7.13
CA VAL A 134 26.59 55.69 -6.78
C VAL A 134 25.13 55.31 -6.48
N ILE A 135 24.67 54.24 -7.12
CA ILE A 135 23.31 53.71 -7.02
C ILE A 135 23.37 52.43 -6.18
N ASN A 136 22.60 52.41 -5.09
CA ASN A 136 22.45 51.23 -4.25
C ASN A 136 21.22 50.46 -4.67
N VAL A 137 21.41 49.19 -5.02
CA VAL A 137 20.36 48.27 -5.47
C VAL A 137 20.09 47.29 -4.33
N ALA A 138 18.96 47.50 -3.65
CA ALA A 138 18.53 46.67 -2.55
C ALA A 138 17.81 45.42 -3.07
N ASN A 139 18.06 44.28 -2.40
CA ASN A 139 17.28 43.08 -2.66
C ASN A 139 15.83 43.25 -2.15
N VAL A 140 14.88 42.56 -2.77
CA VAL A 140 13.50 42.52 -2.28
C VAL A 140 13.45 41.48 -1.16
N ALA A 141 13.15 41.90 0.06
CA ALA A 141 12.98 40.98 1.17
C ALA A 141 11.76 40.08 0.89
N VAL A 142 12.00 38.80 0.65
CA VAL A 142 10.95 37.77 0.66
C VAL A 142 10.61 37.48 2.11
N ASP A 143 9.32 37.60 2.47
CA ASP A 143 8.84 37.33 3.83
C ASP A 143 8.84 35.81 4.08
N THR A 144 10.00 35.29 4.48
CA THR A 144 10.18 33.88 4.84
C THR A 144 9.69 33.57 6.26
N LEU A 145 9.22 34.57 7.03
CA LEU A 145 8.74 34.38 8.41
C LEU A 145 7.24 34.08 8.47
N ALA A 146 6.47 34.44 7.43
CA ALA A 146 5.06 34.05 7.32
C ALA A 146 4.85 32.58 6.92
N GLN A 147 5.89 31.90 6.41
CA GLN A 147 5.81 30.50 5.96
C GLN A 147 6.58 29.59 6.91
N LYS A 148 5.83 28.90 7.79
CA LYS A 148 6.36 27.91 8.72
C LYS A 148 7.11 26.83 7.92
N MET A 149 8.43 26.73 8.09
CA MET A 149 9.19 25.61 7.56
C MET A 149 8.73 24.34 8.27
N TYR A 150 8.02 23.47 7.56
CA TYR A 150 7.65 22.15 8.04
C TYR A 150 8.82 21.21 7.82
N ASP A 151 8.99 20.28 8.76
CA ASP A 151 9.94 19.20 8.61
C ASP A 151 9.58 18.34 7.39
N ILE A 152 10.56 17.62 6.83
CA ILE A 152 10.31 16.70 5.72
C ILE A 152 9.24 15.71 6.18
N LYS A 153 8.10 15.70 5.48
CA LYS A 153 6.98 14.82 5.82
C LYS A 153 7.53 13.38 5.87
N PRO A 154 7.41 12.67 6.99
CA PRO A 154 7.90 11.31 7.09
C PRO A 154 7.23 10.48 5.98
N LEU A 155 8.01 9.57 5.39
CA LEU A 155 7.48 8.58 4.46
C LEU A 155 6.30 7.90 5.18
N MET A 156 5.10 8.00 4.60
CA MET A 156 3.97 7.24 5.10
C MET A 156 4.35 5.77 5.03
N GLU A 157 4.43 5.13 6.19
CA GLU A 157 4.47 3.67 6.27
C GLU A 157 3.15 3.18 5.69
N VAL A 158 3.18 2.80 4.41
CA VAL A 158 2.11 2.05 3.79
C VAL A 158 2.16 0.68 4.46
N GLU A 159 1.36 0.50 5.51
CA GLU A 159 1.09 -0.81 6.05
C GLU A 159 0.62 -1.69 4.88
N LYS A 160 1.43 -2.69 4.52
CA LYS A 160 1.07 -3.64 3.46
C LYS A 160 -0.24 -4.30 3.85
N SER A 161 -1.33 -3.82 3.25
CA SER A 161 -2.66 -4.37 3.41
C SER A 161 -2.60 -5.84 3.00
N ASN A 162 -3.20 -6.70 3.82
CA ASN A 162 -3.22 -8.17 3.76
C ASN A 162 -2.20 -8.92 4.61
N SER A 163 -1.14 -8.31 5.15
CA SER A 163 -0.26 -8.99 6.12
C SER A 163 -1.04 -9.48 7.35
N HIS A 164 -1.89 -8.61 7.89
CA HIS A 164 -2.69 -8.91 9.08
C HIS A 164 -3.75 -9.98 8.80
N LEU A 165 -4.40 -9.92 7.64
CA LEU A 165 -5.38 -10.92 7.21
C LEU A 165 -4.73 -12.29 6.97
N TRP A 166 -3.59 -12.36 6.29
CA TRP A 166 -2.86 -13.62 6.11
C TRP A 166 -2.36 -14.19 7.44
N LYS A 167 -1.93 -13.34 8.38
CA LYS A 167 -1.60 -13.77 9.75
C LYS A 167 -2.82 -14.34 10.47
N ILE A 168 -3.99 -13.72 10.34
CA ILE A 168 -5.25 -14.25 10.90
C ILE A 168 -5.62 -15.57 10.23
N ILE A 169 -5.62 -15.64 8.89
CA ILE A 169 -5.92 -16.87 8.14
C ILE A 169 -4.96 -18.00 8.55
N LEU A 170 -3.66 -17.72 8.67
CA LEU A 170 -2.67 -18.70 9.11
C LEU A 170 -2.89 -19.12 10.58
N SER A 171 -3.29 -18.18 11.45
CA SER A 171 -3.61 -18.48 12.84
C SER A 171 -4.88 -19.36 12.95
N VAL A 172 -5.91 -19.08 12.15
CA VAL A 172 -7.13 -19.88 12.07
C VAL A 172 -6.80 -21.25 11.50
N LEU A 173 -5.98 -21.34 10.46
CA LEU A 173 -5.52 -22.61 9.88
C LEU A 173 -4.74 -23.44 10.92
N LEU A 174 -3.85 -22.81 11.69
CA LEU A 174 -3.10 -23.47 12.76
C LEU A 174 -4.04 -24.01 13.85
N VAL A 175 -5.05 -23.22 14.25
CA VAL A 175 -6.07 -23.65 15.21
C VAL A 175 -6.90 -24.80 14.64
N LEU A 176 -7.29 -24.74 13.37
CA LEU A 176 -8.02 -25.81 12.69
C LEU A 176 -7.18 -27.09 12.59
N LEU A 177 -5.87 -26.95 12.35
CA LEU A 177 -4.92 -28.07 12.32
C LEU A 177 -4.72 -28.66 13.72
N LEU A 178 -4.65 -27.83 14.77
CA LEU A 178 -4.60 -28.29 16.17
C LEU A 178 -5.90 -29.01 16.57
N ILE A 179 -7.06 -28.47 16.21
CA ILE A 179 -8.36 -29.11 16.44
C ILE A 179 -8.44 -30.41 15.65
N GLY A 180 -8.02 -30.44 14.39
CA GLY A 180 -7.95 -31.64 13.56
C GLY A 180 -7.02 -32.70 14.16
N ALA A 181 -5.87 -32.29 14.67
CA ALA A 181 -4.93 -33.17 15.37
C ALA A 181 -5.51 -33.69 16.68
N LEU A 182 -6.21 -32.86 17.46
CA LEU A 182 -6.90 -33.28 18.68
C LEU A 182 -8.05 -34.24 18.39
N VAL A 183 -8.85 -33.99 17.36
CA VAL A 183 -9.92 -34.88 16.92
C VAL A 183 -9.34 -36.20 16.43
N TYR A 184 -8.26 -36.18 15.64
CA TYR A 184 -7.54 -37.38 15.24
C TYR A 184 -7.01 -38.14 16.46
N TRP A 185 -6.40 -37.44 17.41
CA TRP A 185 -5.82 -38.04 18.61
C TRP A 185 -6.86 -38.64 19.57
N PHE A 186 -8.03 -38.01 19.73
CA PHE A 186 -9.09 -38.50 20.62
C PHE A 186 -10.00 -39.54 19.96
N PHE A 187 -10.31 -39.40 18.68
CA PHE A 187 -11.32 -40.24 18.00
C PHE A 187 -10.72 -41.27 17.06
N PHE A 188 -9.54 -41.05 16.48
CA PHE A 188 -8.93 -41.96 15.50
C PHE A 188 -7.73 -42.74 16.05
N ARG A 189 -7.07 -42.25 17.10
CA ARG A 189 -6.05 -43.02 17.80
C ARG A 189 -6.70 -44.23 18.46
N LYS A 190 -6.33 -45.44 18.01
CA LYS A 190 -6.70 -46.67 18.70
C LYS A 190 -6.10 -46.60 20.11
N LYS A 191 -6.95 -46.56 21.15
CA LYS A 191 -6.48 -46.74 22.52
C LYS A 191 -5.86 -48.15 22.59
N PRO A 192 -4.67 -48.33 23.18
CA PRO A 192 -4.18 -49.68 23.44
C PRO A 192 -5.20 -50.36 24.35
N LEU A 193 -5.73 -51.51 23.90
CA LEU A 193 -6.59 -52.36 24.72
C LEU A 193 -5.84 -52.66 26.02
N THR A 194 -6.54 -52.52 27.15
CA THR A 194 -5.99 -52.85 28.47
C THR A 194 -5.72 -54.35 28.52
N GLU A 195 -4.72 -54.83 29.27
CA GLU A 195 -4.41 -56.26 29.35
C GLU A 195 -5.63 -57.11 29.76
N GLU A 196 -6.52 -56.57 30.60
CA GLU A 196 -7.80 -57.17 30.99
C GLU A 196 -8.79 -57.31 29.80
N GLU A 197 -8.86 -56.30 28.93
CA GLU A 197 -9.70 -56.35 27.72
C GLU A 197 -9.14 -57.34 26.69
N LYS A 198 -7.82 -57.55 26.66
CA LYS A 198 -7.20 -58.57 25.80
C LYS A 198 -7.49 -59.98 26.29
N VAL A 199 -7.50 -60.21 27.61
CA VAL A 199 -7.85 -61.51 28.22
C VAL A 199 -9.34 -61.81 28.07
N ALA A 200 -10.21 -60.80 28.18
CA ALA A 200 -11.65 -60.94 27.92
C ALA A 200 -12.00 -61.23 26.45
N LEU A 201 -11.08 -60.97 25.51
CA LEU A 201 -11.23 -61.31 24.10
C LEU A 201 -10.72 -62.73 23.76
N LEU A 202 -10.06 -63.42 24.70
CA LEU A 202 -9.64 -64.79 24.49
C LEU A 202 -10.86 -65.73 24.52
N PRO A 203 -10.83 -66.83 23.74
CA PRO A 203 -11.80 -67.91 23.87
C PRO A 203 -11.93 -68.39 25.34
N PRO A 204 -13.13 -68.81 25.78
CA PRO A 204 -13.38 -69.21 27.17
C PRO A 204 -12.40 -70.27 27.69
N TYR A 205 -12.05 -71.24 26.85
CA TYR A 205 -11.06 -72.27 27.15
C TYR A 205 -9.65 -71.72 27.39
N ASP A 206 -9.13 -70.90 26.46
CA ASP A 206 -7.79 -70.29 26.59
C ASP A 206 -7.71 -69.35 27.80
N ARG A 207 -8.81 -68.64 28.08
CA ARG A 207 -8.94 -67.76 29.25
C ARG A 207 -8.84 -68.57 30.54
N ALA A 208 -9.59 -69.66 30.65
CA ALA A 208 -9.59 -70.54 31.83
C ALA A 208 -8.20 -71.12 32.11
N LEU A 209 -7.48 -71.59 31.09
CA LEU A 209 -6.11 -72.11 31.24
C LEU A 209 -5.12 -71.04 31.69
N LEU A 210 -5.24 -69.83 31.14
CA LEU A 210 -4.40 -68.70 31.53
C LEU A 210 -4.65 -68.30 32.99
N GLU A 211 -5.91 -68.23 33.40
CA GLU A 211 -6.32 -67.92 34.77
C GLU A 211 -5.89 -69.01 35.76
N LEU A 212 -6.03 -70.29 35.42
CA LEU A 212 -5.52 -71.40 36.24
C LEU A 212 -3.99 -71.37 36.39
N LYS A 213 -3.27 -70.97 35.35
CA LYS A 213 -1.81 -70.77 35.38
C LYS A 213 -1.39 -69.54 36.18
N ASN A 214 -2.22 -68.50 36.20
CA ASN A 214 -2.01 -67.34 37.06
C ASN A 214 -2.28 -67.69 38.53
N LEU A 215 -3.34 -68.47 38.78
CA LEU A 215 -3.67 -68.99 40.09
C LEU A 215 -2.57 -69.90 40.65
N GLU A 216 -1.89 -70.69 39.81
CA GLU A 216 -0.70 -71.46 40.20
C GLU A 216 0.46 -70.58 40.69
N LYS A 217 0.68 -69.46 40.01
CA LYS A 217 1.76 -68.51 40.33
C LYS A 217 1.38 -67.55 41.45
N SER A 218 0.13 -67.58 41.89
CA SER A 218 -0.38 -66.74 42.96
C SER A 218 0.29 -67.05 44.30
N LYS A 219 0.23 -66.11 45.23
CA LYS A 219 0.80 -66.27 46.57
C LYS A 219 -0.20 -66.81 47.59
N TYR A 220 -1.44 -67.13 47.20
CA TYR A 220 -2.50 -67.49 48.13
C TYR A 220 -2.15 -68.70 49.00
N LEU A 221 -1.59 -69.76 48.42
CA LEU A 221 -1.20 -70.96 49.18
C LEU A 221 0.00 -70.69 50.11
N ILE A 222 0.93 -69.81 49.72
CA ILE A 222 2.09 -69.42 50.53
C ILE A 222 1.68 -68.52 51.70
N GLN A 223 0.62 -67.72 51.51
CA GLN A 223 0.09 -66.77 52.49
C GLN A 223 -1.03 -67.36 53.37
N ASP A 224 -1.29 -68.68 53.29
CA ASP A 224 -2.34 -69.37 54.04
C ASP A 224 -3.77 -68.84 53.72
N GLU A 225 -3.95 -68.28 52.52
CA GLU A 225 -5.21 -67.70 52.00
C GLU A 225 -6.03 -68.72 51.18
N TYR A 226 -6.25 -69.92 51.73
CA TYR A 226 -6.96 -71.01 51.04
C TYR A 226 -8.37 -70.64 50.58
N LYS A 227 -9.07 -69.77 51.32
CA LYS A 227 -10.40 -69.28 50.93
C LYS A 227 -10.37 -68.51 49.61
N ALA A 228 -9.40 -67.60 49.45
CA ALA A 228 -9.25 -66.83 48.22
C ALA A 228 -8.87 -67.75 47.05
N TYR A 229 -7.95 -68.68 47.28
CA TYR A 229 -7.53 -69.68 46.30
C TYR A 229 -8.69 -70.52 45.76
N TYR A 230 -9.50 -71.11 46.64
CA TYR A 230 -10.65 -71.93 46.22
C TYR A 230 -11.84 -71.09 45.73
N SER A 231 -11.94 -69.81 46.10
CA SER A 231 -12.88 -68.89 45.43
C SER A 231 -12.51 -68.70 43.98
N GLU A 232 -11.29 -68.24 43.72
CA GLU A 232 -10.79 -67.99 42.37
C GLU A 232 -10.79 -69.28 41.53
N LEU A 233 -10.33 -70.42 42.07
CA LEU A 233 -10.34 -71.70 41.38
C LEU A 233 -11.73 -72.10 40.87
N THR A 234 -12.75 -71.98 41.73
CA THR A 234 -14.09 -72.39 41.33
C THR A 234 -14.80 -71.34 40.47
N ASP A 235 -14.42 -70.07 40.58
CA ASP A 235 -15.00 -69.01 39.77
C ASP A 235 -14.50 -69.16 38.33
N ILE A 236 -13.20 -69.44 38.12
CA ILE A 236 -12.61 -69.73 36.81
C ILE A 236 -13.34 -70.89 36.11
N VAL A 237 -13.51 -72.04 36.79
CA VAL A 237 -14.16 -73.21 36.17
C VAL A 237 -15.66 -72.98 35.94
N ARG A 238 -16.36 -72.27 36.83
CA ARG A 238 -17.79 -71.96 36.66
C ARG A 238 -17.99 -70.99 35.49
N SER A 239 -17.20 -69.92 35.40
CA SER A 239 -17.23 -69.00 34.26
C SER A 239 -16.94 -69.72 32.94
N TYR A 240 -15.96 -70.62 32.92
CA TYR A 240 -15.67 -71.45 31.75
C TYR A 240 -16.86 -72.33 31.35
N LEU A 241 -17.46 -73.07 32.30
CA LEU A 241 -18.60 -73.94 32.01
C LEU A 241 -19.83 -73.15 31.54
N GLU A 242 -20.01 -71.92 32.02
CA GLU A 242 -21.12 -71.06 31.63
C GLU A 242 -20.96 -70.46 30.23
N GLU A 243 -19.73 -70.08 29.86
CA GLU A 243 -19.43 -69.54 28.53
C GLU A 243 -19.28 -70.62 27.44
N ASP A 244 -18.65 -71.76 27.74
CA ASP A 244 -18.31 -72.80 26.74
C ASP A 244 -19.38 -73.91 26.69
N VAL A 245 -19.83 -74.39 27.85
CA VAL A 245 -20.82 -75.49 27.99
C VAL A 245 -22.26 -74.97 28.12
N HIS A 246 -22.46 -73.64 28.19
CA HIS A 246 -23.77 -72.98 28.26
C HIS A 246 -24.65 -73.46 29.44
N VAL A 247 -24.02 -73.83 30.56
CA VAL A 247 -24.71 -74.19 31.80
C VAL A 247 -24.61 -73.03 32.81
N SER A 248 -25.70 -72.67 33.48
CA SER A 248 -25.73 -71.58 34.48
C SER A 248 -24.93 -71.91 35.74
N ALA A 249 -23.59 -71.92 35.65
CA ALA A 249 -22.71 -72.47 36.65
C ALA A 249 -22.41 -71.48 37.80
N LEU A 250 -22.33 -70.18 37.52
CA LEU A 250 -22.07 -69.16 38.54
C LEU A 250 -23.24 -68.98 39.51
N GLU A 251 -24.47 -69.13 39.02
CA GLU A 251 -25.70 -69.00 39.81
C GLU A 251 -26.16 -70.32 40.46
N SER A 252 -25.51 -71.45 40.14
CA SER A 252 -25.87 -72.76 40.68
C SER A 252 -25.10 -73.10 41.95
N THR A 253 -25.78 -73.74 42.89
CA THR A 253 -25.10 -74.44 43.99
C THR A 253 -24.29 -75.63 43.44
N THR A 254 -23.33 -76.13 44.24
CA THR A 254 -22.48 -77.27 43.83
C THR A 254 -23.30 -78.50 43.42
N ASP A 255 -24.34 -78.86 44.17
CA ASP A 255 -25.18 -80.02 43.83
C ASP A 255 -26.03 -79.77 42.57
N GLU A 256 -26.59 -78.58 42.41
CA GLU A 256 -27.35 -78.20 41.21
C GLU A 256 -26.49 -78.19 39.94
N LEU A 257 -25.25 -77.68 40.03
CA LEU A 257 -24.31 -77.68 38.92
C LEU A 257 -23.97 -79.12 38.50
N ILE A 258 -23.71 -80.01 39.45
CA ILE A 258 -23.43 -81.42 39.15
C ILE A 258 -24.65 -82.08 38.51
N THR A 259 -25.85 -81.88 39.04
CA THR A 259 -27.08 -82.42 38.42
C THR A 259 -27.28 -81.91 36.99
N LYS A 260 -27.01 -80.62 36.71
CA LYS A 260 -27.10 -80.08 35.35
C LYS A 260 -26.08 -80.73 34.41
N LEU A 261 -24.85 -80.96 34.86
CA LEU A 261 -23.82 -81.64 34.07
C LEU A 261 -24.16 -83.13 33.84
N GLU A 262 -24.74 -83.82 34.82
CA GLU A 262 -25.28 -85.17 34.66
C GLU A 262 -26.38 -85.22 33.59
N MET A 263 -27.30 -84.25 33.60
CA MET A 263 -28.36 -84.15 32.59
C MET A 263 -27.82 -83.90 31.18
N LEU A 264 -26.85 -82.99 31.02
CA LEU A 264 -26.22 -82.71 29.71
C LEU A 264 -25.46 -83.93 29.16
N ARG A 265 -24.83 -84.70 30.05
CA ARG A 265 -24.20 -85.97 29.70
C ARG A 265 -25.23 -87.00 29.25
N ASP A 266 -26.31 -87.18 30.02
CA ASP A 266 -27.35 -88.17 29.72
C ASP A 266 -28.11 -87.83 28.42
N ALA A 267 -28.19 -86.54 28.08
CA ALA A 267 -28.71 -86.05 26.81
C ALA A 267 -27.73 -86.23 25.62
N GLY A 268 -26.47 -86.59 25.88
CA GLY A 268 -25.43 -86.77 24.87
C GLY A 268 -24.82 -85.46 24.35
N GLU A 269 -25.15 -84.32 24.96
CA GLU A 269 -24.66 -82.99 24.60
C GLU A 269 -23.24 -82.71 25.15
N LEU A 270 -22.85 -83.41 26.24
CA LEU A 270 -21.52 -83.34 26.84
C LEU A 270 -20.93 -84.74 27.07
N LYS A 271 -19.85 -85.08 26.37
CA LYS A 271 -19.17 -86.39 26.53
C LYS A 271 -18.18 -86.37 27.69
N ILE A 272 -18.68 -86.49 28.92
CA ILE A 272 -17.87 -86.57 30.15
C ILE A 272 -18.02 -87.94 30.83
N ASP A 273 -16.91 -88.50 31.33
CA ASP A 273 -16.90 -89.77 32.06
C ASP A 273 -17.35 -89.62 33.53
N ASP A 274 -17.95 -90.69 34.09
CA ASP A 274 -18.47 -90.70 35.47
C ASP A 274 -17.40 -90.38 36.52
N ASP A 275 -16.16 -90.84 36.29
CA ASP A 275 -15.04 -90.62 37.20
C ASP A 275 -14.65 -89.14 37.25
N THR A 276 -14.62 -88.47 36.09
CA THR A 276 -14.33 -87.04 35.95
C THR A 276 -15.40 -86.19 36.61
N LEU A 277 -16.67 -86.53 36.44
CA LEU A 277 -17.77 -85.82 37.09
C LEU A 277 -17.77 -86.02 38.61
N GLN A 278 -17.46 -87.23 39.07
CA GLN A 278 -17.32 -87.54 40.50
C GLN A 278 -16.09 -86.86 41.12
N GLN A 279 -15.00 -86.74 40.37
CA GLN A 279 -13.80 -85.98 40.76
C GLN A 279 -14.12 -84.48 40.86
N PHE A 280 -14.84 -83.92 39.88
CA PHE A 280 -15.26 -82.52 39.90
C PHE A 280 -16.15 -82.21 41.10
N LYS A 281 -17.13 -83.08 41.39
CA LYS A 281 -17.99 -82.98 42.58
C LYS A 281 -17.19 -82.93 43.87
N ARG A 282 -16.18 -83.79 44.02
CA ARG A 282 -15.31 -83.81 45.20
C ARG A 282 -14.54 -82.50 45.36
N ILE A 283 -14.00 -81.95 44.27
CA ILE A 283 -13.26 -80.69 44.30
C ILE A 283 -14.16 -79.52 44.71
N LEU A 284 -15.37 -79.43 44.15
CA LEU A 284 -16.34 -78.40 44.53
C LEU A 284 -16.78 -78.52 45.99
N GLN A 285 -17.00 -79.74 46.50
CA GLN A 285 -17.31 -79.97 47.90
C GLN A 285 -16.14 -79.58 48.83
N THR A 286 -14.90 -79.87 48.44
CA THR A 286 -13.71 -79.40 49.16
C THR A 286 -13.67 -77.87 49.17
N ALA A 287 -13.94 -77.22 48.04
CA ALA A 287 -14.00 -75.77 47.96
C ALA A 287 -15.08 -75.18 48.90
N ASP A 288 -16.26 -75.80 48.98
CA ASP A 288 -17.33 -75.37 49.89
C ASP A 288 -16.92 -75.52 51.37
N LEU A 289 -16.25 -76.63 51.72
CA LEU A 289 -15.70 -76.83 53.07
C LEU A 289 -14.65 -75.77 53.42
N VAL A 290 -13.80 -75.37 52.46
CA VAL A 290 -12.81 -74.31 52.66
C VAL A 290 -13.49 -72.94 52.82
N LYS A 291 -14.46 -72.63 51.95
CA LYS A 291 -15.14 -71.33 51.92
C LYS A 291 -16.04 -71.06 53.12
N PHE A 292 -16.77 -72.08 53.57
CA PHE A 292 -17.82 -71.95 54.59
C PHE A 292 -17.46 -72.61 55.92
N ALA A 293 -16.78 -73.75 55.91
CA ALA A 293 -16.40 -74.48 57.13
C ALA A 293 -14.97 -74.18 57.63
N LYS A 294 -14.26 -73.25 56.98
CA LYS A 294 -12.86 -72.86 57.30
C LYS A 294 -11.89 -74.06 57.33
N SER A 295 -12.17 -75.09 56.52
CA SER A 295 -11.27 -76.22 56.33
C SER A 295 -9.95 -75.75 55.71
N LYS A 296 -8.84 -76.38 56.09
CA LYS A 296 -7.51 -76.14 55.53
C LYS A 296 -6.94 -77.45 54.99
N PRO A 297 -7.14 -77.76 53.70
CA PRO A 297 -6.49 -78.90 53.07
C PRO A 297 -4.97 -78.66 53.00
N ASP A 298 -4.20 -79.75 52.91
CA ASP A 298 -2.76 -79.64 52.66
C ASP A 298 -2.49 -78.94 51.32
N THR A 299 -1.42 -78.16 51.23
CA THR A 299 -1.02 -77.45 49.99
C THR A 299 -0.93 -78.39 48.79
N SER A 300 -0.41 -79.61 48.99
CA SER A 300 -0.33 -80.64 47.95
C SER A 300 -1.70 -81.06 47.42
N VAL A 301 -2.74 -81.04 48.27
CA VAL A 301 -4.11 -81.37 47.87
C VAL A 301 -4.71 -80.21 47.06
N ALA A 302 -4.50 -78.96 47.50
CA ALA A 302 -4.96 -77.79 46.76
C ALA A 302 -4.31 -77.67 45.37
N GLU A 303 -3.02 -77.98 45.24
CA GLU A 303 -2.34 -78.03 43.95
C GLU A 303 -2.85 -79.16 43.05
N GLN A 304 -3.20 -80.32 43.63
CA GLN A 304 -3.78 -81.44 42.90
C GLN A 304 -5.21 -81.15 42.44
N ASP A 305 -6.01 -80.45 43.25
CA ASP A 305 -7.36 -80.02 42.89
C ASP A 305 -7.32 -79.08 41.68
N ARG A 306 -6.40 -78.10 41.65
CA ARG A 306 -6.22 -77.23 40.47
C ARG A 306 -5.84 -78.01 39.22
N LYS A 307 -4.87 -78.92 39.30
CA LYS A 307 -4.47 -79.76 38.15
C LYS A 307 -5.63 -80.64 37.66
N SER A 308 -6.45 -81.13 38.58
CA SER A 308 -7.65 -81.90 38.25
C SER A 308 -8.69 -81.04 37.53
N ILE A 309 -8.89 -79.78 37.97
CA ILE A 309 -9.75 -78.81 37.27
C ILE A 309 -9.22 -78.49 35.88
N GLU A 310 -7.92 -78.27 35.71
CA GLU A 310 -7.29 -78.05 34.40
C GLU A 310 -7.56 -79.22 33.45
N GLN A 311 -7.42 -80.46 33.94
CA GLN A 311 -7.76 -81.66 33.17
C GLN A 311 -9.26 -81.76 32.83
N ILE A 312 -10.14 -81.35 33.75
CA ILE A 312 -11.58 -81.31 33.50
C ILE A 312 -11.89 -80.32 32.38
N VAL A 313 -11.32 -79.10 32.43
CA VAL A 313 -11.48 -78.06 31.39
C VAL A 313 -11.03 -78.57 30.01
N HIS A 314 -9.89 -79.27 29.93
CA HIS A 314 -9.45 -79.92 28.69
C HIS A 314 -10.44 -80.96 28.18
N LYS A 315 -10.87 -81.89 29.05
CA LYS A 315 -11.80 -82.96 28.67
C LYS A 315 -13.17 -82.42 28.24
N THR A 316 -13.67 -81.37 28.88
CA THR A 316 -14.95 -80.75 28.53
C THR A 316 -14.86 -79.96 27.23
N HIS A 317 -13.76 -79.27 26.98
CA HIS A 317 -13.55 -78.53 25.74
C HIS A 317 -13.47 -79.48 24.53
N ASP A 318 -12.70 -80.56 24.62
CA ASP A 318 -12.57 -81.57 23.58
C ASP A 318 -13.89 -82.33 23.31
N ALA A 319 -14.83 -82.29 24.26
CA ALA A 319 -16.11 -82.97 24.18
C ALA A 319 -17.22 -82.14 23.51
N LEU A 320 -17.01 -80.84 23.28
CA LEU A 320 -17.95 -79.93 22.62
C LEU A 320 -17.82 -80.01 21.09
N PRO A 321 -18.92 -79.89 20.33
CA PRO A 321 -18.86 -79.80 18.87
C PRO A 321 -18.27 -78.45 18.41
N GLU A 322 -17.39 -78.44 17.41
CA GLU A 322 -16.87 -77.19 16.81
C GLU A 322 -18.02 -76.34 16.23
N PRO A 323 -17.99 -75.00 16.40
CA PRO A 323 -19.00 -74.11 15.84
C PRO A 323 -19.02 -74.19 14.30
N THR A 324 -20.21 -74.04 13.70
CA THR A 324 -20.37 -74.19 12.25
C THR A 324 -19.82 -72.98 11.48
N VAL A 325 -19.33 -73.21 10.25
CA VAL A 325 -18.74 -72.15 9.39
C VAL A 325 -19.71 -71.01 9.14
N GLU A 326 -21.02 -71.29 9.04
CA GLU A 326 -22.06 -70.29 8.83
C GLU A 326 -22.20 -69.34 10.03
N GLU A 327 -22.15 -69.85 11.26
CA GLU A 327 -22.23 -69.04 12.48
C GLU A 327 -21.02 -68.12 12.66
N LEU A 328 -19.82 -68.58 12.28
CA LEU A 328 -18.60 -67.76 12.29
C LEU A 328 -18.69 -66.62 11.26
N MET A 329 -19.20 -66.91 10.07
CA MET A 329 -19.38 -65.90 9.01
C MET A 329 -20.40 -64.83 9.42
N GLU A 330 -21.54 -65.20 10.00
CA GLU A 330 -22.55 -64.25 10.46
C GLU A 330 -22.01 -63.31 11.56
N GLN A 331 -21.18 -63.82 12.48
CA GLN A 331 -20.53 -63.01 13.51
C GLN A 331 -19.51 -62.01 12.94
N GLU A 332 -18.73 -62.43 11.93
CA GLU A 332 -17.77 -61.56 11.25
C GLU A 332 -18.49 -60.44 10.46
N GLU A 333 -19.50 -60.79 9.67
CA GLU A 333 -20.29 -59.82 8.91
C GLU A 333 -20.96 -58.79 9.84
N TYR A 334 -21.51 -59.23 10.97
CA TYR A 334 -22.10 -58.34 11.96
C TYR A 334 -21.06 -57.38 12.58
N ARG A 335 -19.85 -57.86 12.88
CA ARG A 335 -18.74 -57.01 13.35
C ARG A 335 -18.33 -55.99 12.31
N GLU A 336 -18.15 -56.40 11.06
CA GLU A 336 -17.80 -55.51 9.96
C GLU A 336 -18.86 -54.42 9.74
N GLU A 337 -20.15 -54.78 9.83
CA GLU A 337 -21.25 -53.81 9.77
C GLU A 337 -21.17 -52.77 10.89
N LEU A 338 -20.92 -53.21 12.13
CA LEU A 338 -20.78 -52.31 13.28
C LEU A 338 -19.57 -51.39 13.12
N GLU A 339 -18.44 -51.89 12.63
CA GLU A 339 -17.24 -51.10 12.34
C GLU A 339 -17.51 -50.07 11.23
N ARG A 340 -18.18 -50.48 10.15
CA ARG A 340 -18.57 -49.59 9.06
C ARG A 340 -19.53 -48.50 9.52
N LYS A 341 -20.52 -48.83 10.35
CA LYS A 341 -21.43 -47.86 10.99
C LYS A 341 -20.67 -46.88 11.90
N LYS A 342 -19.70 -47.37 12.70
CA LYS A 342 -18.83 -46.54 13.54
C LYS A 342 -17.93 -45.61 12.70
N GLN A 343 -17.32 -46.09 11.62
CA GLN A 343 -16.50 -45.29 10.72
C GLN A 343 -17.32 -44.19 10.02
N LYS A 344 -18.51 -44.53 9.49
CA LYS A 344 -19.42 -43.54 8.89
C LYS A 344 -19.79 -42.43 9.88
N LYS A 345 -20.15 -42.78 11.12
CA LYS A 345 -20.44 -41.79 12.18
C LYS A 345 -19.24 -40.89 12.46
N LYS A 346 -18.02 -41.44 12.54
CA LYS A 346 -16.79 -40.64 12.74
C LYS A 346 -16.58 -39.63 11.61
N ILE A 347 -16.78 -40.03 10.36
CA ILE A 347 -16.64 -39.13 9.19
C ILE A 347 -17.69 -38.02 9.25
N ILE A 348 -18.95 -38.34 9.60
CA ILE A 348 -20.02 -37.35 9.74
C ILE A 348 -19.70 -36.34 10.86
N TYR A 349 -19.25 -36.78 12.03
CA TYR A 349 -18.89 -35.84 13.09
C TYR A 349 -17.67 -35.00 12.75
N ALA A 350 -16.68 -35.58 12.06
CA ALA A 350 -15.53 -34.84 11.56
C ALA A 350 -15.95 -33.76 10.54
N SER A 351 -16.81 -34.10 9.58
CA SER A 351 -17.31 -33.13 8.59
C SER A 351 -18.15 -32.04 9.25
N LEU A 352 -19.01 -32.39 10.21
CA LEU A 352 -19.80 -31.42 10.98
C LEU A 352 -18.89 -30.46 11.77
N GLY A 353 -17.80 -30.98 12.35
CA GLY A 353 -16.80 -30.17 13.06
C GLY A 353 -16.09 -29.18 12.14
N VAL A 354 -15.68 -29.61 10.94
CA VAL A 354 -15.05 -28.73 9.93
C VAL A 354 -16.02 -27.65 9.46
N VAL A 355 -17.27 -28.02 9.14
CA VAL A 355 -18.31 -27.06 8.73
C VAL A 355 -18.58 -26.04 9.84
N GLY A 356 -18.69 -26.51 11.09
CA GLY A 356 -18.85 -25.63 12.25
C GLY A 356 -17.69 -24.67 12.44
N ALA A 357 -16.45 -25.14 12.28
CA ALA A 357 -15.25 -24.30 12.36
C ALA A 357 -15.21 -23.22 11.27
N LEU A 358 -15.56 -23.58 10.01
CA LEU A 358 -15.64 -22.62 8.90
C LEU A 358 -16.72 -21.56 9.14
N LEU A 359 -17.88 -21.94 9.68
CA LEU A 359 -18.94 -20.99 10.04
C LEU A 359 -18.50 -20.02 11.14
N ILE A 360 -17.86 -20.52 12.20
CA ILE A 360 -17.35 -19.69 13.28
C ILE A 360 -16.27 -18.73 12.75
N ALA A 361 -15.33 -19.21 11.94
CA ALA A 361 -14.31 -18.37 11.32
C ALA A 361 -14.93 -17.28 10.41
N GLY A 362 -15.93 -17.63 9.62
CA GLY A 362 -16.68 -16.70 8.78
C GLY A 362 -17.40 -15.61 9.60
N ILE A 363 -18.07 -15.99 10.70
CA ILE A 363 -18.75 -15.04 11.60
C ILE A 363 -17.73 -14.12 12.29
N ALA A 364 -16.60 -14.66 12.76
CA ALA A 364 -15.56 -13.86 13.38
C ALA A 364 -14.96 -12.85 12.39
N ALA A 365 -14.66 -13.29 11.17
CA ALA A 365 -14.12 -12.42 10.12
C ALA A 365 -15.12 -11.30 9.74
N THR A 366 -16.41 -11.62 9.55
CA THR A 366 -17.42 -10.61 9.20
C THR A 366 -17.71 -9.65 10.33
N SER A 367 -17.63 -10.10 11.59
CA SER A 367 -17.79 -9.24 12.77
C SER A 367 -16.64 -8.25 12.93
N TYR A 368 -15.41 -8.64 12.59
CA TYR A 368 -14.23 -7.78 12.74
C TYR A 368 -14.01 -6.85 11.54
N TYR A 369 -14.08 -7.38 10.31
CA TYR A 369 -13.76 -6.64 9.08
C TYR A 369 -14.99 -6.06 8.37
N GLY A 370 -16.20 -6.45 8.79
CA GLY A 370 -17.44 -6.12 8.09
C GLY A 370 -17.77 -7.11 6.97
N PHE A 371 -19.06 -7.29 6.72
CA PHE A 371 -19.56 -8.27 5.76
C PHE A 371 -19.07 -8.00 4.33
N THR A 372 -19.19 -6.75 3.86
CA THR A 372 -18.83 -6.35 2.49
C THR A 372 -17.35 -6.62 2.23
N TYR A 373 -16.47 -6.21 3.14
CA TYR A 373 -15.03 -6.42 3.00
C TYR A 373 -14.67 -7.90 2.89
N VAL A 374 -15.19 -8.75 3.78
CA VAL A 374 -14.90 -10.21 3.79
C VAL A 374 -15.43 -10.88 2.53
N LYS A 375 -16.67 -10.59 2.14
CA LYS A 375 -17.27 -11.09 0.91
C LYS A 375 -16.40 -10.74 -0.29
N ASP A 376 -15.97 -9.48 -0.39
CA ASP A 376 -15.19 -8.96 -1.50
C ASP A 376 -13.74 -9.48 -1.52
N THR A 377 -13.17 -9.82 -0.35
CA THR A 377 -11.88 -10.54 -0.29
C THR A 377 -12.01 -11.97 -0.82
N VAL A 378 -13.06 -12.69 -0.41
CA VAL A 378 -13.21 -14.12 -0.71
C VAL A 378 -13.68 -14.35 -2.14
N LEU A 379 -14.63 -13.56 -2.63
CA LEU A 379 -15.15 -13.65 -4.00
C LEU A 379 -14.29 -12.88 -5.01
N GLY A 380 -13.43 -11.99 -4.52
CA GLY A 380 -12.62 -11.09 -5.33
C GLY A 380 -13.40 -9.85 -5.77
N HIS A 381 -12.80 -8.67 -5.56
CA HIS A 381 -13.34 -7.39 -6.05
C HIS A 381 -12.27 -6.65 -6.87
N PRO A 382 -12.55 -6.28 -8.14
CA PRO A 382 -11.53 -5.78 -9.06
C PRO A 382 -10.78 -4.54 -8.58
N THR A 383 -11.47 -3.55 -8.01
CA THR A 383 -10.87 -2.30 -7.52
C THR A 383 -10.23 -2.46 -6.15
N LYS A 384 -10.64 -3.45 -5.36
CA LYS A 384 -9.96 -3.79 -4.10
C LYS A 384 -8.56 -4.31 -4.36
N GLU A 385 -8.42 -5.19 -5.35
CA GLU A 385 -7.10 -5.69 -5.77
C GLU A 385 -6.19 -4.55 -6.24
N LEU A 386 -6.74 -3.55 -6.95
CA LEU A 386 -5.99 -2.35 -7.36
C LEU A 386 -5.58 -1.48 -6.16
N LEU A 387 -6.47 -1.32 -5.18
CA LEU A 387 -6.20 -0.50 -4.00
C LEU A 387 -5.11 -1.11 -3.10
N GLU A 388 -5.22 -2.42 -2.83
CA GLU A 388 -4.30 -3.17 -1.94
C GLU A 388 -2.99 -3.57 -2.62
N GLY A 389 -2.89 -3.40 -3.95
CA GLY A 389 -1.71 -3.71 -4.74
C GLY A 389 -0.52 -2.76 -4.51
N GLU A 390 0.56 -2.98 -5.27
CA GLU A 390 1.72 -2.08 -5.25
C GLU A 390 1.46 -0.82 -6.08
N TRP A 391 1.63 0.34 -5.46
CA TRP A 391 1.46 1.64 -6.11
C TRP A 391 2.77 2.14 -6.69
N VAL A 392 2.68 2.81 -7.84
CA VAL A 392 3.84 3.35 -8.54
C VAL A 392 3.68 4.86 -8.69
N SER A 393 4.71 5.60 -8.29
CA SER A 393 4.85 7.03 -8.59
C SER A 393 5.56 7.20 -9.93
N SER A 394 4.99 7.97 -10.85
CA SER A 394 5.54 8.15 -12.19
C SER A 394 5.21 9.53 -12.77
N SER A 395 6.10 10.02 -13.63
CA SER A 395 5.91 11.30 -14.35
C SER A 395 5.65 11.04 -15.83
N TYR A 396 4.62 11.69 -16.37
CA TYR A 396 4.14 11.48 -17.73
C TYR A 396 4.08 12.79 -18.51
N GLY A 397 4.40 12.74 -19.80
CA GLY A 397 4.24 13.86 -20.72
C GLY A 397 5.29 14.97 -20.58
N TYR A 398 5.08 16.04 -21.36
CA TYR A 398 5.87 17.26 -21.32
C TYR A 398 4.94 18.48 -21.52
N PRO A 399 4.90 19.44 -20.57
CA PRO A 399 5.51 19.41 -19.23
C PRO A 399 5.06 18.19 -18.40
N PRO A 400 5.87 17.70 -17.45
CA PRO A 400 5.58 16.46 -16.74
C PRO A 400 4.40 16.59 -15.77
N ILE A 401 3.57 15.54 -15.74
CA ILE A 401 2.50 15.30 -14.78
C ILE A 401 2.95 14.13 -13.90
N SER A 402 3.23 14.39 -12.62
CA SER A 402 3.60 13.38 -11.62
C SER A 402 2.36 12.93 -10.85
N ILE A 403 2.11 11.63 -10.81
CA ILE A 403 0.99 11.01 -10.09
C ILE A 403 1.37 9.64 -9.53
N GLU A 404 0.73 9.23 -8.44
CA GLU A 404 0.72 7.86 -7.97
C GLU A 404 -0.47 7.09 -8.55
N THR A 405 -0.24 5.91 -9.10
CA THR A 405 -1.31 5.05 -9.63
C THR A 405 -1.12 3.58 -9.24
N PRO A 406 -2.19 2.77 -9.20
CA PRO A 406 -2.10 1.33 -8.94
C PRO A 406 -1.27 0.57 -9.98
N HIS A 407 -1.16 1.10 -11.19
CA HIS A 407 -0.43 0.52 -12.30
C HIS A 407 0.19 1.62 -13.16
N VAL A 408 1.31 1.31 -13.80
CA VAL A 408 1.98 2.23 -14.74
C VAL A 408 1.04 2.55 -15.92
N LEU A 409 0.85 3.84 -16.19
CA LEU A 409 0.10 4.30 -17.35
C LEU A 409 0.87 4.02 -18.64
N LYS A 410 0.21 3.38 -19.60
CA LYS A 410 0.81 3.03 -20.89
C LYS A 410 0.56 4.12 -21.91
N ARG A 411 1.58 4.48 -22.68
CA ARG A 411 1.46 5.44 -23.79
C ARG A 411 0.44 4.96 -24.81
N GLN A 412 -0.45 5.86 -25.22
CA GLN A 412 -1.49 5.62 -26.22
C GLN A 412 -1.07 6.26 -27.55
N GLU A 413 -1.10 5.50 -28.63
CA GLU A 413 -0.79 6.01 -29.97
C GLU A 413 -1.98 6.80 -30.51
N THR A 414 -1.89 8.13 -30.48
CA THR A 414 -2.94 9.02 -31.02
C THR A 414 -2.39 9.81 -32.19
N LYS A 415 -3.03 9.70 -33.36
CA LYS A 415 -2.69 10.50 -34.54
C LYS A 415 -3.49 11.80 -34.50
N LEU A 416 -2.80 12.94 -34.52
CA LEU A 416 -3.44 14.26 -34.65
C LEU A 416 -4.14 14.35 -36.02
N THR A 417 -5.45 14.62 -35.99
CA THR A 417 -6.21 14.91 -37.21
C THR A 417 -5.71 16.22 -37.85
N PRO A 418 -5.94 16.45 -39.16
CA PRO A 418 -5.55 17.70 -39.82
C PRO A 418 -6.12 18.94 -39.13
N GLU A 419 -7.33 18.85 -38.59
CA GLU A 419 -7.98 19.91 -37.82
C GLU A 419 -7.24 20.19 -36.50
N MET A 420 -6.84 19.16 -35.75
CA MET A 420 -6.11 19.33 -34.49
C MET A 420 -4.72 19.93 -34.68
N LYS A 421 -4.02 19.58 -35.79
CA LYS A 421 -2.66 20.09 -36.08
C LYS A 421 -2.59 21.61 -36.30
N THR A 422 -3.73 22.27 -36.54
CA THR A 422 -3.77 23.73 -36.66
C THR A 422 -3.46 24.43 -35.33
N ASN A 423 -3.86 23.82 -34.21
CA ASN A 423 -3.78 24.42 -32.87
C ASN A 423 -2.92 23.60 -31.89
N ILE A 424 -2.63 22.33 -32.20
CA ILE A 424 -1.87 21.40 -31.35
C ILE A 424 -0.58 21.01 -32.05
N LYS A 425 0.55 21.31 -31.40
CA LYS A 425 1.90 20.96 -31.85
C LYS A 425 2.26 19.52 -31.49
N ASP A 426 1.95 19.11 -30.26
CA ASP A 426 2.23 17.76 -29.77
C ASP A 426 1.13 17.31 -28.79
N LEU A 427 0.86 16.00 -28.76
CA LEU A 427 -0.13 15.38 -27.87
C LEU A 427 0.41 14.05 -27.36
N GLN A 428 0.54 13.95 -26.04
CA GLN A 428 1.03 12.77 -25.36
C GLN A 428 -0.05 12.27 -24.39
N MET A 429 -0.52 11.05 -24.61
CA MET A 429 -1.57 10.43 -23.79
C MET A 429 -1.05 9.14 -23.17
N PHE A 430 -1.30 8.96 -21.87
CA PHE A 430 -0.94 7.77 -21.11
C PHE A 430 -2.18 7.31 -20.34
N MET A 431 -2.45 6.00 -20.34
CA MET A 431 -3.68 5.47 -19.74
C MET A 431 -3.47 4.08 -19.16
N TYR A 432 -4.19 3.81 -18.09
CA TYR A 432 -4.48 2.48 -17.58
C TYR A 432 -6.00 2.30 -17.52
N ARG A 433 -6.49 1.15 -17.98
CA ARG A 433 -7.91 0.79 -17.97
C ARG A 433 -8.07 -0.63 -17.44
N SER A 434 -8.91 -0.79 -16.43
CA SER A 434 -9.36 -2.09 -15.92
C SER A 434 -10.74 -2.41 -16.48
N ASN A 435 -10.81 -3.42 -17.34
CA ASN A 435 -12.08 -3.87 -17.92
C ASN A 435 -13.00 -4.54 -16.87
N LYS A 436 -12.43 -5.18 -15.84
CA LYS A 436 -13.21 -5.88 -14.80
C LYS A 436 -13.77 -4.93 -13.75
N GLY A 437 -13.11 -3.81 -13.48
CA GLY A 437 -13.47 -2.89 -12.40
C GLY A 437 -14.12 -1.58 -12.84
N PHE A 438 -14.43 -1.42 -14.13
CA PHE A 438 -14.89 -0.15 -14.70
C PHE A 438 -14.05 1.04 -14.19
N PHE A 439 -12.73 0.88 -14.17
CA PHE A 439 -11.81 1.87 -13.62
C PHE A 439 -10.80 2.30 -14.68
N THR A 440 -10.70 3.59 -14.92
CA THR A 440 -9.71 4.17 -15.85
C THR A 440 -9.03 5.36 -15.18
N VAL A 441 -7.73 5.45 -15.36
CA VAL A 441 -6.94 6.64 -15.06
C VAL A 441 -6.05 6.96 -16.26
N GLY A 442 -5.98 8.23 -16.62
CA GLY A 442 -5.14 8.67 -17.73
C GLY A 442 -4.65 10.10 -17.56
N THR A 443 -3.52 10.37 -18.17
CA THR A 443 -2.89 11.69 -18.24
C THR A 443 -2.67 12.09 -19.68
N THR A 444 -2.90 13.36 -19.97
CA THR A 444 -2.71 13.94 -21.29
C THR A 444 -1.92 15.23 -21.16
N SER A 445 -0.85 15.36 -21.93
CA SER A 445 -0.10 16.61 -22.08
C SER A 445 -0.19 17.07 -23.52
N THR A 446 -0.68 18.29 -23.71
CA THR A 446 -0.89 18.92 -25.02
C THR A 446 -0.01 20.15 -25.13
N THR A 447 0.89 20.17 -26.11
CA THR A 447 1.63 21.39 -26.47
C THR A 447 0.84 22.13 -27.55
N LEU A 448 0.52 23.39 -27.30
CA LEU A 448 -0.23 24.24 -28.22
C LEU A 448 0.70 24.81 -29.30
N ALA A 449 0.13 25.10 -30.48
CA ALA A 449 0.88 25.72 -31.59
C ALA A 449 1.22 27.20 -31.31
N GLN A 450 0.45 27.86 -30.44
CA GLN A 450 0.65 29.25 -30.02
C GLN A 450 0.84 29.33 -28.51
N GLU A 451 1.66 30.27 -28.03
CA GLU A 451 1.92 30.53 -26.60
C GLU A 451 0.78 31.33 -25.93
N ILE A 452 -0.44 30.83 -26.07
CA ILE A 452 -1.63 31.39 -25.43
C ILE A 452 -2.03 30.54 -24.21
N GLU A 453 -2.75 31.15 -23.29
CA GLU A 453 -3.36 30.42 -22.16
C GLU A 453 -4.43 29.43 -22.68
N PRO A 454 -4.53 28.22 -22.11
CA PRO A 454 -5.48 27.22 -22.54
C PRO A 454 -6.92 27.61 -22.20
N GLU A 455 -7.84 27.42 -23.15
CA GLU A 455 -9.27 27.62 -22.92
C GLU A 455 -9.89 26.39 -22.25
N PHE A 456 -9.81 26.32 -20.91
CA PHE A 456 -10.32 25.17 -20.16
C PHE A 456 -11.81 24.89 -20.42
N THR A 457 -12.65 25.92 -20.60
CA THR A 457 -14.08 25.74 -20.91
C THR A 457 -14.30 24.95 -22.20
N LYS A 458 -13.56 25.27 -23.28
CA LYS A 458 -13.63 24.52 -24.54
C LYS A 458 -13.15 23.08 -24.37
N SER A 459 -12.10 22.86 -23.58
CA SER A 459 -11.59 21.52 -23.28
C SER A 459 -12.63 20.67 -22.51
N ILE A 460 -13.37 21.29 -21.57
CA ILE A 460 -14.45 20.64 -20.83
C ILE A 460 -15.59 20.28 -21.78
N GLU A 461 -16.05 21.22 -22.61
CA GLU A 461 -17.11 20.98 -23.61
C GLU A 461 -16.74 19.85 -24.58
N ALA A 462 -15.51 19.85 -25.09
CA ALA A 462 -15.01 18.81 -25.98
C ALA A 462 -14.97 17.43 -25.31
N PHE A 463 -14.60 17.38 -24.03
CA PHE A 463 -14.63 16.14 -23.25
C PHE A 463 -16.06 15.61 -23.09
N ILE A 464 -17.01 16.45 -22.69
CA ILE A 464 -18.41 16.05 -22.52
C ILE A 464 -19.00 15.56 -23.84
N GLN A 465 -18.78 16.29 -24.94
CA GLN A 465 -19.20 15.86 -26.27
C GLN A 465 -18.57 14.51 -26.68
N ASN A 466 -17.32 14.26 -26.29
CA ASN A 466 -16.69 12.97 -26.55
C ASN A 466 -17.33 11.84 -25.74
N LEU A 467 -17.70 12.07 -24.47
CA LEU A 467 -18.45 11.09 -23.68
C LEU A 467 -19.81 10.76 -24.32
N GLU A 468 -20.55 11.78 -24.75
CA GLU A 468 -21.84 11.60 -25.43
C GLU A 468 -21.69 10.83 -26.75
N LYS A 469 -20.66 11.16 -27.56
CA LYS A 469 -20.32 10.42 -28.79
C LYS A 469 -19.95 8.96 -28.51
N GLN A 470 -19.32 8.69 -27.37
CA GLN A 470 -19.00 7.33 -26.94
C GLN A 470 -20.23 6.57 -26.41
N GLY A 471 -21.39 7.23 -26.26
CA GLY A 471 -22.66 6.63 -25.87
C GLY A 471 -23.05 6.86 -24.41
N ALA A 472 -22.35 7.74 -23.69
CA ALA A 472 -22.72 8.11 -22.34
C ALA A 472 -24.04 8.90 -22.32
N LYS A 473 -24.84 8.71 -21.26
CA LYS A 473 -26.17 9.34 -21.09
C LYS A 473 -26.33 9.92 -19.69
N ASN A 474 -27.23 10.88 -19.54
CA ASN A 474 -27.59 11.49 -18.25
C ASN A 474 -26.37 12.02 -17.47
N ILE A 475 -25.42 12.65 -18.16
CA ILE A 475 -24.22 13.19 -17.53
C ILE A 475 -24.62 14.42 -16.70
N ILE A 476 -24.24 14.41 -15.43
CA ILE A 476 -24.36 15.54 -14.51
C ILE A 476 -22.94 16.03 -14.25
N THR A 477 -22.70 17.33 -14.41
CA THR A 477 -21.35 17.91 -14.32
C THR A 477 -21.32 19.03 -13.28
N LYS A 478 -20.29 19.03 -12.45
CA LYS A 478 -19.95 20.08 -11.49
C LYS A 478 -18.51 20.53 -11.70
N GLN A 479 -18.23 21.76 -11.30
CA GLN A 479 -16.91 22.36 -11.43
C GLN A 479 -16.51 23.00 -10.10
N GLU A 480 -15.26 22.82 -9.71
CA GLU A 480 -14.65 23.48 -8.56
C GLU A 480 -13.19 23.86 -8.86
N GLU A 481 -12.65 24.81 -8.08
CA GLU A 481 -11.21 25.09 -8.11
C GLU A 481 -10.43 23.94 -7.47
N PHE A 482 -9.29 23.58 -8.06
CA PHE A 482 -8.40 22.56 -7.53
C PHE A 482 -7.01 23.15 -7.33
N THR A 483 -6.33 22.78 -6.25
CA THR A 483 -4.97 23.20 -5.98
C THR A 483 -4.14 21.96 -5.65
N THR A 484 -3.02 21.77 -6.35
CA THR A 484 -2.08 20.68 -6.06
C THR A 484 -1.40 20.88 -4.70
N VAL A 485 -0.73 19.84 -4.19
CA VAL A 485 0.08 19.91 -2.97
C VAL A 485 1.16 20.99 -3.06
N THR A 486 1.67 21.25 -4.26
CA THR A 486 2.66 22.30 -4.56
C THR A 486 2.07 23.69 -4.78
N GLY A 487 0.76 23.87 -4.65
CA GLY A 487 0.09 25.16 -4.77
C GLY A 487 -0.27 25.57 -6.21
N VAL A 488 -0.16 24.67 -7.18
CA VAL A 488 -0.56 24.95 -8.57
C VAL A 488 -2.08 24.93 -8.68
N LYS A 489 -2.66 26.04 -9.14
CA LYS A 489 -4.10 26.16 -9.35
C LYS A 489 -4.52 25.52 -10.67
N GLY A 490 -5.65 24.83 -10.63
CA GLY A 490 -6.30 24.22 -11.77
C GLY A 490 -7.81 24.16 -11.57
N ILE A 491 -8.48 23.47 -12.48
CA ILE A 491 -9.94 23.27 -12.43
C ILE A 491 -10.21 21.78 -12.30
N LYS A 492 -11.05 21.41 -11.33
CA LYS A 492 -11.61 20.06 -11.22
C LYS A 492 -13.03 20.06 -11.76
N VAL A 493 -13.28 19.18 -12.71
CA VAL A 493 -14.62 18.89 -13.24
C VAL A 493 -14.97 17.47 -12.86
N PHE A 494 -16.10 17.27 -12.22
CA PHE A 494 -16.50 15.96 -11.73
C PHE A 494 -18.01 15.77 -11.83
N GLY A 495 -18.45 14.52 -11.84
CA GLY A 495 -19.84 14.22 -12.13
C GLY A 495 -20.16 12.74 -12.17
N SER A 496 -21.43 12.47 -12.40
CA SER A 496 -21.95 11.11 -12.58
C SER A 496 -22.72 10.99 -13.88
N GLY A 497 -22.90 9.77 -14.37
CA GLY A 497 -23.64 9.49 -15.59
C GLY A 497 -23.72 8.01 -15.89
N LYS A 498 -24.40 7.67 -16.98
CA LYS A 498 -24.51 6.30 -17.48
C LYS A 498 -23.50 6.08 -18.59
N PHE A 499 -22.57 5.15 -18.41
CA PHE A 499 -21.46 4.92 -19.32
C PHE A 499 -21.50 3.53 -19.96
N PRO A 500 -21.10 3.39 -21.23
CA PRO A 500 -21.03 2.09 -21.89
C PRO A 500 -19.81 1.29 -21.43
N VAL A 501 -20.03 0.00 -21.18
CA VAL A 501 -18.97 -0.95 -20.87
C VAL A 501 -18.47 -1.59 -22.17
N PRO A 502 -17.14 -1.74 -22.37
CA PRO A 502 -16.61 -2.48 -23.52
C PRO A 502 -17.22 -3.86 -23.62
N GLU A 503 -17.57 -4.29 -24.84
CA GLU A 503 -18.12 -5.62 -25.12
C GLU A 503 -19.50 -5.91 -24.50
N SER A 504 -20.16 -4.91 -23.90
CA SER A 504 -21.54 -4.98 -23.41
C SER A 504 -22.44 -3.93 -24.05
N LYS A 505 -23.74 -4.25 -24.18
CA LYS A 505 -24.77 -3.28 -24.58
C LYS A 505 -25.36 -2.53 -23.39
N GLU A 506 -24.98 -2.90 -22.17
CA GLU A 506 -25.49 -2.30 -20.95
C GLU A 506 -24.72 -1.02 -20.60
N LEU A 507 -25.45 -0.07 -20.01
CA LEU A 507 -24.88 1.14 -19.44
C LEU A 507 -24.76 0.94 -17.93
N VAL A 508 -23.63 1.31 -17.36
CA VAL A 508 -23.39 1.29 -15.91
C VAL A 508 -23.42 2.70 -15.36
N ASP A 509 -23.93 2.85 -14.13
CA ASP A 509 -23.83 4.08 -13.39
C ASP A 509 -22.38 4.27 -12.93
N GLY A 510 -21.80 5.40 -13.31
CA GLY A 510 -20.38 5.68 -13.07
C GLY A 510 -20.16 7.14 -12.72
N GLU A 511 -18.99 7.38 -12.14
CA GLU A 511 -18.50 8.69 -11.77
C GLU A 511 -17.21 8.99 -12.54
N TYR A 512 -16.94 10.28 -12.72
CA TYR A 512 -15.73 10.74 -13.36
C TYR A 512 -15.19 12.00 -12.69
N SER A 513 -13.88 12.17 -12.78
CA SER A 513 -13.18 13.38 -12.41
C SER A 513 -12.13 13.73 -13.45
N ILE A 514 -12.03 15.01 -13.74
CA ILE A 514 -11.06 15.60 -14.65
C ILE A 514 -10.36 16.71 -13.90
N LEU A 515 -9.04 16.70 -13.92
CA LEU A 515 -8.24 17.84 -13.51
C LEU A 515 -7.64 18.50 -14.75
N LEU A 516 -7.77 19.82 -14.83
CA LEU A 516 -7.22 20.64 -15.89
C LEU A 516 -6.21 21.63 -15.30
N PHE A 517 -5.01 21.61 -15.87
CA PHE A 517 -3.92 22.52 -15.58
C PHE A 517 -3.33 23.04 -16.89
N GLY A 518 -2.54 24.10 -16.82
CA GLY A 518 -1.81 24.59 -17.98
C GLY A 518 -1.32 26.01 -17.78
N GLY A 519 -0.59 26.48 -18.78
CA GLY A 519 -0.06 27.83 -18.88
C GLY A 519 0.16 28.17 -20.35
N LYS A 520 0.82 29.30 -20.62
CA LYS A 520 1.10 29.73 -22.00
C LYS A 520 1.76 28.62 -22.82
N GLY A 521 1.07 28.17 -23.87
CA GLY A 521 1.60 27.20 -24.82
C GLY A 521 1.39 25.72 -24.47
N PHE A 522 0.74 25.38 -23.35
CA PHE A 522 0.46 23.97 -23.03
C PHE A 522 -0.76 23.76 -22.13
N GLN A 523 -1.34 22.56 -22.21
CA GLN A 523 -2.43 22.09 -21.36
C GLN A 523 -2.14 20.69 -20.84
N GLN A 524 -2.43 20.45 -19.57
CA GLN A 524 -2.33 19.16 -18.92
C GLN A 524 -3.70 18.73 -18.40
N GLN A 525 -4.02 17.45 -18.58
CA GLN A 525 -5.29 16.89 -18.17
C GLN A 525 -5.07 15.54 -17.49
N ILE A 526 -5.81 15.30 -16.41
CA ILE A 526 -5.87 14.01 -15.73
C ILE A 526 -7.33 13.59 -15.75
N ILE A 527 -7.63 12.38 -16.22
CA ILE A 527 -8.98 11.83 -16.30
C ILE A 527 -9.03 10.57 -15.45
N ILE A 528 -10.05 10.48 -14.60
CA ILE A 528 -10.32 9.30 -13.78
C ILE A 528 -11.81 8.97 -13.94
N ASN A 529 -12.14 7.70 -14.13
CA ASN A 529 -13.52 7.22 -14.05
C ASN A 529 -13.61 5.91 -13.25
N TRP A 530 -14.73 5.73 -12.56
CA TRP A 530 -14.99 4.57 -11.72
C TRP A 530 -16.49 4.27 -11.64
N LEU A 531 -16.85 3.12 -11.08
CA LEU A 531 -18.23 2.70 -10.90
C LEU A 531 -18.87 3.47 -9.72
N GLU A 532 -20.11 3.93 -9.88
CA GLU A 532 -20.82 4.63 -8.81
C GLU A 532 -21.06 3.67 -7.63
N GLY A 533 -20.76 4.13 -6.41
CA GLY A 533 -20.94 3.34 -5.18
C GLY A 533 -19.82 2.34 -4.89
N ASP A 534 -18.77 2.28 -5.70
CA ASP A 534 -17.56 1.50 -5.39
C ASP A 534 -16.65 2.27 -4.42
N SER A 535 -16.70 1.89 -3.14
CA SER A 535 -15.92 2.52 -2.08
C SER A 535 -14.41 2.36 -2.28
N TYR A 536 -13.95 1.22 -2.79
CA TYR A 536 -12.51 1.00 -3.02
C TYR A 536 -12.00 1.86 -4.16
N ALA A 537 -12.82 2.03 -5.21
CA ALA A 537 -12.48 2.92 -6.31
C ALA A 537 -12.42 4.38 -5.86
N GLN A 538 -13.34 4.81 -4.98
CA GLN A 538 -13.30 6.15 -4.40
C GLN A 538 -12.00 6.38 -3.63
N GLU A 539 -11.55 5.42 -2.82
CA GLU A 539 -10.26 5.52 -2.10
C GLU A 539 -9.06 5.61 -3.08
N ILE A 540 -9.09 4.86 -4.18
CA ILE A 540 -8.07 4.98 -5.25
C ILE A 540 -8.08 6.39 -5.83
N VAL A 541 -9.26 6.91 -6.16
CA VAL A 541 -9.42 8.26 -6.74
C VAL A 541 -8.87 9.31 -5.79
N ASP A 542 -9.27 9.27 -4.52
CA ASP A 542 -8.84 10.24 -3.52
C ASP A 542 -7.31 10.22 -3.34
N ARG A 543 -6.71 9.02 -3.34
CA ARG A 543 -5.25 8.88 -3.31
C ARG A 543 -4.57 9.43 -4.56
N ILE A 544 -5.10 9.15 -5.75
CA ILE A 544 -4.56 9.71 -7.01
C ILE A 544 -4.63 11.24 -6.95
N LEU A 545 -5.81 11.81 -6.64
CA LEU A 545 -6.02 13.26 -6.56
C LEU A 545 -5.08 13.91 -5.53
N GLY A 546 -4.85 13.27 -4.39
CA GLY A 546 -3.92 13.73 -3.36
C GLY A 546 -2.44 13.65 -3.74
N SER A 547 -2.09 12.91 -4.80
CA SER A 547 -0.71 12.74 -5.28
C SER A 547 -0.34 13.62 -6.48
N VAL A 548 -1.31 14.36 -7.03
CA VAL A 548 -1.11 15.11 -8.28
C VAL A 548 -0.14 16.26 -8.09
N GLU A 549 0.91 16.23 -8.91
CA GLU A 549 1.89 17.30 -9.03
C GLU A 549 2.15 17.61 -10.50
N VAL A 550 2.12 18.90 -10.85
CA VAL A 550 2.31 19.39 -12.22
C VAL A 550 3.31 20.54 -12.25
N LYS A 551 3.98 20.72 -13.40
CA LYS A 551 4.83 21.89 -13.66
C LYS A 551 4.09 22.94 -14.47
N THR A 552 4.29 24.20 -14.12
CA THR A 552 3.63 25.37 -14.73
C THR A 552 4.44 26.03 -15.85
N GLU A 553 5.65 25.56 -16.11
CA GLU A 553 6.57 26.12 -17.11
C GLU A 553 7.10 25.02 -18.04
N LEU A 554 7.24 25.37 -19.32
CA LEU A 554 7.78 24.51 -20.38
C LEU A 554 9.29 24.31 -20.25
#